data_AF-A0A1Y4EMI5-F1
#
_entry.id   AF-A0A1Y4EMI5-F1
#
_cell.length_a   1.000
_cell.length_b   1.000
_cell.length_c   1.000
_cell.angle_alpha   90.00
_cell.angle_beta   90.00
_cell.angle_gamma   90.00
#
_symmetry.space_group_name_H-M   'P 1'
#
loop_
_entity.id
_entity.type
_entity.pdbx_description
1 polymer ?
#
loop_
_entity_poly.entity_id
_entity_poly.type
_entity_poly.pdbx_seq_one_letter_code
_entity_poly.pdbx_strand_id
1 'polypeptide(L)'
;MKDFTKENEETAQPPEPQGVEAPEPEFLEDEEQEEAVQWDGSDAEIVSEGADQEYKDTITGVKLSYVLTEEEIRTCMRGTQFGKRRKRRMRIELVVFSALLLGFLVFFFLKRNPDNLFFATVCAAMIFIMIFLPDIRIKQDAKRNANGKEICMEIYPHKIEMGRGENQWEIPLDGSCKSAIYQKNIVVYFKGDDMVILPMRCVEPSVLPEVRAMIQAGTQPRED
;
A
#
# COMPACT_ATOMS: atom_id res chain seq x y z
N MET A 1 -50.43 50.88 -2.41
CA MET A 1 -50.36 50.99 -0.94
C MET A 1 -49.09 51.80 -0.68
N LYS A 2 -49.18 53.15 -0.66
CA LYS A 2 -49.35 54.00 0.54
C LYS A 2 -48.27 53.66 1.56
N ASP A 3 -47.10 54.31 1.47
CA ASP A 3 -46.70 55.55 2.18
C ASP A 3 -46.71 55.40 3.70
N PHE A 4 -45.54 55.58 4.34
CA PHE A 4 -45.34 56.39 5.55
C PHE A 4 -43.80 56.61 5.72
N THR A 5 -43.19 57.66 5.15
CA THR A 5 -42.79 58.96 5.78
C THR A 5 -41.94 58.81 7.06
N LYS A 6 -40.85 59.56 7.32
CA LYS A 6 -40.56 60.99 7.05
C LYS A 6 -39.12 61.34 7.50
N GLU A 7 -38.56 62.42 6.90
CA GLU A 7 -37.68 63.47 7.49
C GLU A 7 -36.40 63.01 8.22
N ASN A 8 -35.16 63.26 7.79
CA ASN A 8 -34.50 64.47 7.29
C ASN A 8 -34.73 65.76 8.11
N GLU A 9 -33.61 66.42 8.41
CA GLU A 9 -33.39 67.70 9.11
C GLU A 9 -33.14 67.60 10.63
N GLU A 10 -31.89 67.64 11.10
CA GLU A 10 -30.87 68.71 11.03
C GLU A 10 -31.06 69.76 12.12
N THR A 11 -30.16 69.71 13.10
CA THR A 11 -29.67 70.89 13.84
C THR A 11 -28.34 70.46 14.46
N ALA A 12 -27.21 71.16 14.39
CA ALA A 12 -26.66 72.17 13.49
C ALA A 12 -25.25 72.42 14.05
N GLN A 13 -24.20 72.35 13.23
CA GLN A 13 -23.19 73.41 13.05
C GLN A 13 -22.02 72.97 12.14
N PRO A 14 -21.35 73.94 11.47
CA PRO A 14 -20.80 73.83 10.12
C PRO A 14 -19.28 73.53 10.09
N PRO A 15 -18.71 73.34 8.88
CA PRO A 15 -17.51 72.53 8.64
C PRO A 15 -16.24 73.36 8.41
N GLU A 16 -15.08 72.71 8.45
CA GLU A 16 -13.90 73.13 7.70
C GLU A 16 -13.40 72.01 6.77
N PRO A 17 -12.74 72.36 5.64
CA PRO A 17 -13.09 71.82 4.34
C PRO A 17 -12.10 70.80 3.76
N GLN A 18 -12.66 69.92 2.92
CA GLN A 18 -12.22 69.46 1.59
C GLN A 18 -10.73 69.21 1.26
N GLY A 19 -10.51 68.13 0.53
CA GLY A 19 -9.34 67.92 -0.34
C GLY A 19 -8.50 66.74 0.13
N VAL A 20 -8.78 65.51 -0.33
CA VAL A 20 -8.18 64.90 -1.53
C VAL A 20 -6.69 64.61 -1.36
N GLU A 21 -6.38 63.33 -1.64
CA GLU A 21 -5.07 62.73 -1.95
C GLU A 21 -4.16 62.30 -0.81
N ALA A 22 -3.99 60.97 -0.72
CA ALA A 22 -2.77 60.33 -0.22
C ALA A 22 -1.57 60.81 -1.07
N PRO A 23 -0.37 60.98 -0.49
CA PRO A 23 0.50 59.84 -0.21
C PRO A 23 1.32 59.93 1.10
N GLU A 24 1.90 58.79 1.49
CA GLU A 24 2.95 58.56 2.52
C GLU A 24 4.13 59.56 2.48
N PRO A 25 5.12 59.50 3.40
CA PRO A 25 5.17 59.06 4.81
C PRO A 25 5.83 60.14 5.71
N GLU A 26 5.48 60.27 6.99
CA GLU A 26 6.33 61.01 7.94
C GLU A 26 6.46 60.29 9.29
N PHE A 27 7.71 60.21 9.72
CA PHE A 27 8.22 59.63 10.95
C PHE A 27 7.60 60.31 12.18
N LEU A 28 7.20 59.51 13.17
CA LEU A 28 7.07 59.95 14.55
C LEU A 28 7.80 58.93 15.44
N GLU A 29 8.93 59.37 15.96
CA GLU A 29 9.60 58.80 17.12
C GLU A 29 8.74 59.09 18.37
N ASP A 30 8.55 58.13 19.27
CA ASP A 30 9.06 58.24 20.64
C ASP A 30 8.56 57.09 21.55
N GLU A 31 9.56 56.38 22.08
CA GLU A 31 9.72 55.86 23.44
C GLU A 31 8.70 54.85 24.02
N GLU A 32 9.02 53.55 23.87
CA GLU A 32 9.06 52.66 25.04
C GLU A 32 10.48 52.13 25.21
N GLN A 33 11.02 52.37 26.40
CA GLN A 33 12.39 52.10 26.81
C GLN A 33 12.70 50.60 26.79
N GLU A 34 13.37 50.13 25.74
CA GLU A 34 14.15 48.90 25.81
C GLU A 34 15.50 49.25 26.44
N GLU A 35 15.72 48.82 27.68
CA GLU A 35 17.03 48.89 28.33
C GLU A 35 18.07 48.27 27.38
N ALA A 36 18.97 49.11 26.85
CA ALA A 36 20.07 48.64 26.04
C ALA A 36 20.92 47.70 26.89
N VAL A 37 20.85 46.39 26.60
CA VAL A 37 21.70 45.39 27.26
C VAL A 37 23.14 45.75 26.94
N GLN A 38 23.82 46.36 27.92
CA GLN A 38 25.19 46.80 27.78
C GLN A 38 26.10 45.57 27.78
N TRP A 39 26.43 45.11 26.57
CA TRP A 39 27.34 44.01 26.34
C TRP A 39 28.73 44.34 26.91
N ASP A 40 29.27 43.45 27.73
CA ASP A 40 30.46 43.71 28.56
C ASP A 40 31.81 43.52 27.84
N GLY A 41 31.76 43.26 26.52
CA GLY A 41 32.94 43.00 25.70
C GLY A 41 33.56 41.61 25.92
N SER A 42 32.82 40.66 26.50
CA SER A 42 33.25 39.27 26.59
C SER A 42 33.17 38.58 25.22
N ASP A 43 34.32 38.10 24.71
CA ASP A 43 34.39 37.34 23.45
C ASP A 43 33.63 36.01 23.58
N ALA A 44 32.62 35.82 22.72
CA ALA A 44 31.92 34.56 22.59
C ALA A 44 32.55 33.72 21.47
N GLU A 45 33.37 32.73 21.85
CA GLU A 45 33.87 31.70 20.95
C GLU A 45 32.83 30.58 20.85
N ILE A 46 32.36 30.27 19.63
CA ILE A 46 31.48 29.11 19.41
C ILE A 46 32.34 27.86 19.52
N VAL A 47 32.45 27.32 20.73
CA VAL A 47 33.08 26.04 20.99
C VAL A 47 32.07 24.94 20.68
N SER A 48 32.25 24.25 19.55
CA SER A 48 31.56 22.98 19.30
C SER A 48 32.22 21.90 20.16
N GLU A 49 31.71 21.73 21.39
CA GLU A 49 32.00 20.55 22.19
C GLU A 49 31.31 19.35 21.53
N GLY A 50 32.08 18.32 21.21
CA GLY A 50 31.60 17.17 20.45
C GLY A 50 30.43 16.46 21.14
N ALA A 51 29.27 16.50 20.48
CA ALA A 51 28.16 15.57 20.69
C ALA A 51 27.18 15.63 19.50
N ASP A 52 27.63 15.24 18.32
CA ASP A 52 26.73 14.96 17.17
C ASP A 52 26.49 13.45 17.03
N GLN A 53 26.65 12.70 18.12
CA GLN A 53 25.93 11.44 18.28
C GLN A 53 24.55 11.79 18.83
N GLU A 54 23.51 11.40 18.08
CA GLU A 54 22.10 11.30 18.52
C GLU A 54 21.12 12.36 17.98
N TYR A 55 20.87 12.31 16.67
CA TYR A 55 19.49 12.13 16.17
C TYR A 55 19.54 11.09 15.04
N LYS A 56 19.91 9.86 15.37
CA LYS A 56 19.23 8.77 14.67
C LYS A 56 17.84 8.79 15.25
N ASP A 57 16.86 9.29 14.51
CA ASP A 57 15.49 8.82 14.70
C ASP A 57 15.64 7.32 14.90
N THR A 58 15.36 6.84 16.11
CA THR A 58 15.36 5.41 16.37
C THR A 58 14.16 4.94 15.59
N ILE A 59 14.37 4.67 14.30
CA ILE A 59 13.37 4.14 13.41
C ILE A 59 13.00 2.80 14.05
N THR A 60 11.93 2.80 14.83
CA THR A 60 11.48 1.68 15.62
C THR A 60 11.00 0.61 14.66
N GLY A 61 11.92 -0.27 14.28
CA GLY A 61 11.60 -1.44 13.47
C GLY A 61 10.91 -2.50 14.30
N VAL A 62 9.89 -3.15 13.74
CA VAL A 62 9.22 -4.29 14.39
C VAL A 62 9.89 -5.57 13.95
N LYS A 63 10.57 -6.25 14.88
CA LYS A 63 11.22 -7.55 14.65
C LYS A 63 10.29 -8.71 14.99
N LEU A 64 10.09 -9.59 14.02
CA LEU A 64 9.18 -10.73 14.08
C LEU A 64 9.95 -12.00 13.70
N SER A 65 9.71 -13.08 14.43
CA SER A 65 10.19 -14.42 14.05
C SER A 65 9.02 -15.37 14.12
N TYR A 66 8.67 -15.99 12.99
CA TYR A 66 7.48 -16.81 12.88
C TYR A 66 7.65 -17.99 11.93
N VAL A 67 6.78 -18.98 12.11
CA VAL A 67 6.65 -20.14 11.22
C VAL A 67 5.32 -20.02 10.49
N LEU A 68 5.34 -20.19 9.16
CA LEU A 68 4.13 -20.23 8.35
C LEU A 68 3.48 -21.61 8.45
N THR A 69 2.15 -21.63 8.59
CA THR A 69 1.39 -22.88 8.51
C THR A 69 0.99 -23.18 7.06
N GLU A 70 0.74 -24.45 6.75
CA GLU A 70 0.29 -24.88 5.42
C GLU A 70 -1.03 -24.19 5.03
N GLU A 71 -1.93 -23.97 5.98
CA GLU A 71 -3.23 -23.34 5.73
C GLU A 71 -3.10 -21.86 5.32
N GLU A 72 -2.15 -21.13 5.91
CA GLU A 72 -1.88 -19.75 5.56
C GLU A 72 -1.26 -19.61 4.19
N ILE A 73 -0.29 -20.47 3.88
CA ILE A 73 0.33 -20.51 2.57
C ILE A 73 -0.73 -20.86 1.52
N ARG A 74 -1.58 -21.86 1.78
CA ARG A 74 -2.67 -22.26 0.89
C ARG A 74 -3.67 -21.12 0.65
N THR A 75 -4.04 -20.40 1.71
CA THR A 75 -5.00 -19.29 1.63
C THR A 75 -4.42 -18.14 0.81
N CYS A 76 -3.18 -17.76 1.08
CA CYS A 76 -2.50 -16.71 0.33
C CYS A 76 -2.30 -17.12 -1.12
N MET A 77 -1.81 -18.34 -1.38
CA MET A 77 -1.61 -18.89 -2.73
C MET A 77 -2.91 -18.93 -3.55
N ARG A 78 -4.04 -19.29 -2.93
CA ARG A 78 -5.36 -19.21 -3.60
C ARG A 78 -5.77 -17.77 -3.92
N GLY A 79 -5.45 -16.81 -3.05
CA GLY A 79 -5.63 -15.39 -3.36
C GLY A 79 -4.77 -14.95 -4.54
N THR A 80 -3.48 -15.29 -4.51
CA THR A 80 -2.45 -14.77 -5.42
C THR A 80 -2.50 -15.38 -6.82
N GLN A 81 -2.68 -16.70 -6.94
CA GLN A 81 -2.63 -17.44 -8.21
C GLN A 81 -3.83 -17.15 -9.11
N PHE A 82 -4.96 -16.72 -8.54
CA PHE A 82 -6.20 -16.46 -9.27
C PHE A 82 -6.47 -14.97 -9.44
N GLY A 83 -5.47 -14.19 -9.83
CA GLY A 83 -5.69 -12.80 -10.24
C GLY A 83 -6.73 -12.71 -11.39
N LYS A 84 -7.49 -11.61 -11.45
CA LYS A 84 -8.52 -11.33 -12.48
C LYS A 84 -8.11 -11.75 -13.89
N ARG A 85 -6.88 -11.44 -14.30
CA ARG A 85 -6.35 -11.74 -15.65
C ARG A 85 -6.23 -13.24 -15.92
N ARG A 86 -5.71 -14.02 -14.96
CA ARG A 86 -5.56 -15.47 -15.11
C ARG A 86 -6.91 -16.18 -15.02
N LYS A 87 -7.78 -15.78 -14.07
CA LYS A 87 -9.18 -16.25 -14.01
C LYS A 87 -9.92 -15.98 -15.32
N ARG A 88 -9.69 -14.82 -15.95
CA ARG A 88 -10.30 -14.49 -17.26
C ARG A 88 -9.76 -15.37 -18.37
N ARG A 89 -8.44 -15.58 -18.48
CA ARG A 89 -7.84 -16.49 -19.46
C ARG A 89 -8.36 -17.92 -19.29
N MET A 90 -8.35 -18.44 -18.07
CA MET A 90 -8.87 -19.77 -17.76
C MET A 90 -10.34 -19.92 -18.12
N ARG A 91 -11.19 -18.89 -17.86
CA ARG A 91 -12.60 -18.90 -18.29
C ARG A 91 -12.74 -18.90 -19.81
N ILE A 92 -11.95 -18.08 -20.52
CA ILE A 92 -12.00 -18.02 -21.99
C ILE A 92 -11.56 -19.37 -22.57
N GLU A 93 -10.44 -19.92 -22.11
CA GLU A 93 -9.91 -21.22 -22.55
C GLU A 93 -10.92 -22.34 -22.26
N LEU A 94 -11.54 -22.36 -21.07
CA LEU A 94 -12.57 -23.32 -20.72
C LEU A 94 -13.79 -23.24 -21.65
N VAL A 95 -14.25 -22.03 -21.97
CA VAL A 95 -15.39 -21.81 -22.89
C VAL A 95 -15.02 -22.27 -24.31
N VAL A 96 -13.82 -21.95 -24.78
CA VAL A 96 -13.35 -22.36 -26.11
C VAL A 96 -13.23 -23.88 -26.20
N PHE A 97 -12.59 -24.54 -25.23
CA PHE A 97 -12.46 -26.00 -25.22
C PHE A 97 -13.83 -26.69 -25.05
N SER A 98 -14.74 -26.11 -24.28
CA SER A 98 -16.11 -26.62 -24.15
C SER A 98 -16.89 -26.53 -25.47
N ALA A 99 -16.79 -25.41 -26.20
CA ALA A 99 -17.41 -25.25 -27.50
C ALA A 99 -16.82 -26.22 -28.54
N LEU A 100 -15.50 -26.42 -28.55
CA LEU A 100 -14.83 -27.39 -29.41
C LEU A 100 -15.26 -28.83 -29.09
N LEU A 101 -15.33 -29.19 -27.80
CA LEU A 101 -15.83 -30.49 -27.35
C LEU A 101 -17.24 -30.77 -27.87
N LEU A 102 -18.16 -29.81 -27.70
CA LEU A 102 -19.52 -29.93 -28.20
C LEU A 102 -19.56 -30.05 -29.73
N GLY A 103 -18.76 -29.26 -30.44
CA GLY A 103 -18.61 -29.36 -31.89
C GLY A 103 -18.20 -30.77 -32.32
N PHE A 104 -17.12 -31.30 -31.75
CA PHE A 104 -16.64 -32.65 -32.06
C PHE A 104 -17.66 -33.75 -31.73
N LEU A 105 -18.40 -33.62 -30.63
CA LEU A 105 -19.48 -34.55 -30.29
C LEU A 105 -20.61 -34.50 -31.32
N VAL A 106 -21.06 -33.30 -31.72
CA VAL A 106 -22.09 -33.15 -32.76
C VAL A 106 -21.59 -33.74 -34.09
N PHE A 107 -20.37 -33.44 -34.51
CA PHE A 107 -19.78 -34.03 -35.71
C PHE A 107 -19.60 -35.55 -35.62
N PHE A 108 -19.34 -36.09 -34.43
CA PHE A 108 -19.34 -37.53 -34.18
C PHE A 108 -20.74 -38.12 -34.42
N PHE A 109 -21.81 -37.51 -33.91
CA PHE A 109 -23.17 -38.01 -34.15
C PHE A 109 -23.64 -37.89 -35.60
N LEU A 110 -23.30 -36.79 -36.30
CA LEU A 110 -23.71 -36.61 -37.71
C LEU A 110 -22.94 -37.48 -38.69
N LYS A 111 -21.61 -37.55 -38.56
CA LYS A 111 -20.75 -38.28 -39.52
C LYS A 111 -20.41 -39.70 -39.08
N ARG A 112 -20.66 -40.06 -37.81
CA ARG A 112 -20.31 -41.35 -37.20
C ARG A 112 -18.83 -41.75 -37.39
N ASN A 113 -17.95 -40.75 -37.50
CA ASN A 113 -16.52 -40.92 -37.66
C ASN A 113 -15.83 -41.10 -36.29
N PRO A 114 -15.07 -42.18 -36.06
CA PRO A 114 -14.42 -42.44 -34.79
C PRO A 114 -13.33 -41.41 -34.43
N ASP A 115 -12.71 -40.76 -35.42
CA ASP A 115 -11.66 -39.76 -35.20
C ASP A 115 -12.17 -38.56 -34.38
N ASN A 116 -13.43 -38.16 -34.59
CA ASN A 116 -14.04 -37.07 -33.83
C ASN A 116 -14.20 -37.41 -32.34
N LEU A 117 -14.37 -38.70 -32.02
CA LEU A 117 -14.44 -39.15 -30.63
C LEU A 117 -13.08 -38.99 -29.95
N PHE A 118 -11.99 -39.32 -30.65
CA PHE A 118 -10.63 -39.12 -30.14
C PHE A 118 -10.34 -37.65 -29.84
N PHE A 119 -10.70 -36.72 -30.75
CA PHE A 119 -10.52 -35.29 -30.48
C PHE A 119 -11.39 -34.78 -29.32
N ALA A 120 -12.60 -35.32 -29.16
CA ALA A 120 -13.45 -35.00 -28.01
C ALA A 120 -12.84 -35.48 -26.70
N THR A 121 -12.29 -36.70 -26.63
CA THR A 121 -11.64 -37.18 -25.40
C THR A 121 -10.40 -36.37 -25.05
N VAL A 122 -9.59 -35.95 -26.05
CA VAL A 122 -8.44 -35.07 -25.83
C VAL A 122 -8.89 -33.70 -25.29
N CYS A 123 -9.95 -33.11 -25.84
CA CYS A 123 -10.50 -31.84 -25.32
C CYS A 123 -10.98 -31.98 -23.87
N ALA A 124 -11.68 -33.07 -23.55
CA ALA A 124 -12.13 -33.34 -22.18
C ALA A 124 -10.95 -33.52 -21.22
N ALA A 125 -9.91 -34.24 -21.64
CA ALA A 125 -8.69 -34.42 -20.85
C ALA A 125 -7.99 -33.08 -20.57
N MET A 126 -7.88 -32.20 -21.57
CA MET A 126 -7.30 -30.86 -21.40
C MET A 126 -8.08 -30.01 -20.40
N ILE A 127 -9.42 -30.04 -20.44
CA ILE A 127 -10.28 -29.35 -19.47
C ILE A 127 -10.02 -29.89 -18.05
N PHE A 128 -9.97 -31.21 -17.90
CA PHE A 128 -9.71 -31.85 -16.61
C PHE A 128 -8.34 -31.45 -16.04
N ILE A 129 -7.30 -31.51 -16.87
CA ILE A 129 -5.93 -31.10 -16.53
C ILE A 129 -5.91 -29.62 -16.10
N MET A 130 -6.60 -28.74 -16.82
CA MET A 130 -6.68 -27.30 -16.48
C MET A 130 -7.30 -27.03 -15.10
N ILE A 131 -8.33 -27.78 -14.74
CA ILE A 131 -9.01 -27.64 -13.45
C ILE A 131 -8.15 -28.21 -12.32
N PHE A 132 -7.47 -29.33 -12.55
CA PHE A 132 -6.78 -30.08 -11.50
C PHE A 132 -5.32 -29.62 -11.24
N LEU A 133 -4.60 -29.20 -12.28
CA LEU A 133 -3.22 -28.66 -12.19
C LEU A 133 -3.03 -27.57 -11.12
N PRO A 134 -3.85 -26.50 -11.05
CA PRO A 134 -3.62 -25.41 -10.10
C PRO A 134 -3.73 -25.89 -8.65
N ASP A 135 -4.71 -26.74 -8.35
CA ASP A 135 -4.91 -27.25 -6.98
C ASP A 135 -3.77 -28.18 -6.53
N ILE A 136 -3.27 -29.04 -7.42
CA ILE A 136 -2.11 -29.89 -7.10
C ILE A 136 -0.88 -29.03 -6.82
N ARG A 137 -0.59 -28.05 -7.70
CA ARG A 137 0.59 -27.19 -7.56
C ARG A 137 0.54 -26.40 -6.25
N ILE A 138 -0.61 -25.83 -5.91
CA ILE A 138 -0.79 -25.09 -4.65
C ILE A 138 -0.56 -26.01 -3.44
N LYS A 139 -1.09 -27.23 -3.48
CA LYS A 139 -0.92 -28.19 -2.38
C LYS A 139 0.54 -28.62 -2.21
N GLN A 140 1.25 -28.87 -3.31
CA GLN A 140 2.66 -29.26 -3.28
C GLN A 140 3.55 -28.10 -2.81
N ASP A 141 3.35 -26.90 -3.34
CA ASP A 141 4.13 -25.72 -2.96
C ASP A 141 3.86 -25.32 -1.50
N ALA A 142 2.61 -25.42 -1.02
CA ALA A 142 2.28 -25.19 0.38
C ALA A 142 3.00 -26.19 1.30
N LYS A 143 3.01 -27.48 0.96
CA LYS A 143 3.70 -28.51 1.73
C LYS A 143 5.22 -28.33 1.72
N ARG A 144 5.81 -27.89 0.59
CA ARG A 144 7.25 -27.61 0.48
C ARG A 144 7.66 -26.40 1.33
N ASN A 145 6.82 -25.37 1.38
CA ASN A 145 7.12 -24.12 2.08
C ASN A 145 6.73 -24.14 3.57
N ALA A 146 5.79 -25.00 3.98
CA ALA A 146 5.40 -25.20 5.37
C ALA A 146 6.38 -26.09 6.17
N ASN A 147 7.66 -26.15 5.77
CA ASN A 147 8.66 -27.09 6.29
C ASN A 147 9.18 -26.72 7.70
N GLY A 148 8.40 -25.99 8.50
CA GLY A 148 8.79 -25.56 9.85
C GLY A 148 9.94 -24.55 9.89
N LYS A 149 10.32 -23.96 8.75
CA LYS A 149 11.40 -22.98 8.69
C LYS A 149 10.97 -21.68 9.37
N GLU A 150 11.70 -21.28 10.40
CA GLU A 150 11.52 -19.96 11.02
C GLU A 150 11.93 -18.87 10.03
N ILE A 151 11.02 -17.92 9.82
CA ILE A 151 11.23 -16.72 9.03
C ILE A 151 11.43 -15.56 10.00
N CYS A 152 12.61 -14.96 9.95
CA CYS A 152 12.90 -13.70 10.63
C CYS A 152 12.57 -12.54 9.68
N MET A 153 11.76 -11.61 10.13
CA MET A 153 11.29 -10.45 9.40
C MET A 153 11.46 -9.21 10.28
N GLU A 154 12.07 -8.16 9.75
CA GLU A 154 12.20 -6.87 10.42
C GLU A 154 11.53 -5.81 9.54
N ILE A 155 10.56 -5.10 10.10
CA ILE A 155 9.74 -4.13 9.37
C ILE A 155 10.15 -2.73 9.81
N TYR A 156 10.74 -1.98 8.89
CA TYR A 156 11.02 -0.56 9.05
C TYR A 156 10.06 0.24 8.13
N PRO A 157 9.84 1.54 8.38
CA PRO A 157 8.98 2.39 7.55
C PRO A 157 9.40 2.44 6.07
N HIS A 158 10.70 2.27 5.77
CA HIS A 158 11.25 2.40 4.42
C HIS A 158 11.68 1.07 3.79
N LYS A 159 11.79 0.00 4.58
CA LYS A 159 12.22 -1.31 4.09
C LYS A 159 11.75 -2.45 5.00
N ILE A 160 11.59 -3.62 4.40
CA ILE A 160 11.38 -4.87 5.13
C ILE A 160 12.62 -5.73 4.92
N GLU A 161 13.31 -6.08 5.99
CA GLU A 161 14.42 -7.02 5.95
C GLU A 161 13.94 -8.43 6.28
N MET A 162 14.43 -9.40 5.52
CA MET A 162 14.05 -10.81 5.61
C MET A 162 15.30 -11.67 5.71
N GLY A 163 15.28 -12.67 6.59
CA GLY A 163 16.37 -13.64 6.73
C GLY A 163 17.21 -13.47 7.99
N ARG A 164 18.24 -14.31 8.11
CA ARG A 164 19.13 -14.38 9.28
C ARG A 164 20.58 -14.50 8.81
N GLY A 165 21.46 -13.61 9.27
CA GLY A 165 22.88 -13.63 8.91
C GLY A 165 23.10 -13.34 7.41
N GLU A 166 23.87 -14.19 6.73
CA GLU A 166 24.30 -13.97 5.34
C GLU A 166 23.18 -14.05 4.28
N ASN A 167 22.04 -14.66 4.60
CA ASN A 167 20.87 -14.73 3.69
C ASN A 167 19.86 -13.61 3.95
N GLN A 168 20.33 -12.44 4.40
CA GLN A 168 19.50 -11.25 4.54
C GLN A 168 19.22 -10.63 3.17
N TRP A 169 17.97 -10.28 2.94
CA TRP A 169 17.54 -9.57 1.76
C TRP A 169 16.46 -8.57 2.12
N GLU A 170 16.38 -7.49 1.36
CA GLU A 170 15.53 -6.35 1.69
C GLU A 170 14.45 -6.17 0.62
N ILE A 171 13.27 -5.76 1.06
CA ILE A 171 12.16 -5.33 0.21
C ILE A 171 12.00 -3.82 0.41
N PRO A 172 12.20 -2.99 -0.61
CA PRO A 172 12.00 -1.56 -0.50
C PRO A 172 10.50 -1.23 -0.35
N LEU A 173 10.19 -0.33 0.58
CA LEU A 173 8.85 0.22 0.82
C LEU A 173 8.73 1.62 0.19
N ASP A 174 9.14 1.74 -1.06
CA ASP A 174 9.15 2.96 -1.86
C ASP A 174 7.91 3.10 -2.76
N GLY A 175 6.93 2.20 -2.61
CA GLY A 175 5.75 2.12 -3.47
C GLY A 175 5.95 1.32 -4.76
N SER A 176 7.13 0.73 -5.00
CA SER A 176 7.36 -0.20 -6.12
C SER A 176 6.68 -1.57 -5.91
N CYS A 177 6.55 -1.97 -4.65
CA CYS A 177 5.97 -3.23 -4.24
C CYS A 177 4.44 -3.15 -4.15
N LYS A 178 3.75 -4.29 -4.29
CA LYS A 178 2.30 -4.39 -4.11
C LYS A 178 1.97 -5.12 -2.82
N SER A 179 0.86 -4.81 -2.17
CA SER A 179 0.36 -5.60 -1.04
C SER A 179 -1.11 -5.99 -1.19
N ALA A 180 -1.48 -7.12 -0.62
CA ALA A 180 -2.85 -7.61 -0.53
C ALA A 180 -3.10 -8.20 0.85
N ILE A 181 -4.35 -8.12 1.32
CA ILE A 181 -4.76 -8.72 2.60
C ILE A 181 -5.71 -9.85 2.31
N TYR A 182 -5.29 -11.08 2.61
CA TYR A 182 -6.14 -12.27 2.47
C TYR A 182 -6.49 -12.82 3.84
N GLN A 183 -7.77 -12.69 4.21
CA GLN A 183 -8.29 -13.09 5.52
C GLN A 183 -7.49 -12.48 6.69
N LYS A 184 -6.57 -13.24 7.28
CA LYS A 184 -5.74 -12.85 8.42
C LYS A 184 -4.24 -12.71 8.08
N ASN A 185 -3.90 -12.67 6.80
CA ASN A 185 -2.53 -12.62 6.32
C ASN A 185 -2.30 -11.41 5.42
N ILE A 186 -1.22 -10.70 5.66
CA ILE A 186 -0.72 -9.62 4.81
C ILE A 186 0.27 -10.25 3.83
N VAL A 187 0.08 -10.01 2.53
CA VAL A 187 0.96 -10.52 1.48
C VAL A 187 1.61 -9.35 0.75
N VAL A 188 2.93 -9.33 0.69
CA VAL A 188 3.72 -8.30 0.00
C VAL A 188 4.39 -8.93 -1.22
N TYR A 189 4.24 -8.30 -2.39
CA TYR A 189 4.83 -8.71 -3.66
C TYR A 189 5.94 -7.73 -4.05
N PHE A 190 7.15 -8.24 -4.28
CA PHE A 190 8.33 -7.40 -4.49
C PHE A 190 9.05 -7.66 -5.83
N LYS A 191 8.88 -8.84 -6.45
CA LYS A 191 9.43 -9.16 -7.78
C LYS A 191 8.40 -9.92 -8.64
N GLY A 192 7.34 -9.22 -9.04
CA GLY A 192 6.28 -9.77 -9.88
C GLY A 192 5.44 -10.83 -9.17
N ASP A 193 5.91 -12.08 -9.20
CA ASP A 193 5.25 -13.24 -8.59
C ASP A 193 5.88 -13.65 -7.25
N ASP A 194 7.09 -13.18 -6.93
CA ASP A 194 7.68 -13.41 -5.61
C ASP A 194 6.91 -12.63 -4.54
N MET A 195 6.54 -13.34 -3.47
CA MET A 195 5.71 -12.81 -2.40
C MET A 195 6.19 -13.24 -1.03
N VAL A 196 5.95 -12.40 -0.04
CA VAL A 196 6.10 -12.76 1.38
C VAL A 196 4.76 -12.67 2.08
N ILE A 197 4.52 -13.61 2.98
CA ILE A 197 3.29 -13.73 3.75
C ILE A 197 3.62 -13.44 5.21
N LEU A 198 3.01 -12.39 5.76
CA LEU A 198 3.02 -12.04 7.17
C LEU A 198 1.67 -12.39 7.80
N PRO A 199 1.60 -13.43 8.66
CA PRO A 199 0.41 -13.72 9.43
C PRO A 199 0.16 -12.64 10.48
N MET A 200 -1.06 -12.10 10.53
CA MET A 200 -1.42 -11.10 11.56
C MET A 200 -1.41 -11.69 12.98
N ARG A 201 -1.44 -13.02 13.13
CA ARG A 201 -1.30 -13.70 14.44
C ARG A 201 0.09 -13.54 15.07
N CYS A 202 1.10 -13.22 14.27
CA CYS A 202 2.48 -13.11 14.72
C CYS A 202 2.86 -11.70 15.15
N VAL A 203 1.98 -10.73 14.88
CA VAL A 203 2.14 -9.33 15.23
C VAL A 203 1.34 -9.05 16.49
N GLU A 204 1.93 -8.33 17.44
CA GLU A 204 1.23 -7.94 18.66
C GLU A 204 0.02 -7.05 18.33
N PRO A 205 -1.15 -7.23 18.96
CA PRO A 205 -2.34 -6.42 18.65
C PRO A 205 -2.14 -4.91 18.80
N SER A 206 -1.22 -4.49 19.66
CA SER A 206 -0.83 -3.09 19.89
C SER A 206 -0.09 -2.48 18.69
N VAL A 207 0.84 -3.23 18.08
CA VAL A 207 1.65 -2.77 16.94
C VAL A 207 1.08 -3.15 15.58
N LEU A 208 0.05 -4.00 15.52
CA LEU A 208 -0.60 -4.42 14.28
C LEU A 208 -1.11 -3.25 13.41
N PRO A 209 -1.77 -2.21 13.97
CA PRO A 209 -2.21 -1.06 13.17
C PRO A 209 -1.04 -0.31 12.53
N GLU A 210 0.07 -0.17 13.27
CA GLU A 210 1.27 0.51 12.81
C GLU A 210 1.97 -0.29 11.71
N VAL A 211 2.17 -1.59 11.89
CA VAL A 211 2.72 -2.48 10.86
C VAL A 211 1.88 -2.46 9.58
N ARG A 212 0.56 -2.47 9.72
CA ARG A 212 -0.36 -2.38 8.57
C ARG A 212 -0.23 -1.04 7.88
N ALA A 213 -0.16 0.06 8.63
CA ALA A 213 0.02 1.39 8.08
C ALA A 213 1.36 1.53 7.35
N MET A 214 2.46 1.04 7.94
CA MET A 214 3.79 1.03 7.30
C MET A 214 3.78 0.27 5.97
N ILE A 215 3.21 -0.93 5.94
CA ILE A 215 3.12 -1.73 4.71
C ILE A 215 2.22 -1.04 3.68
N GLN A 216 1.07 -0.50 4.10
CA GLN A 216 0.13 0.16 3.19
C GLN A 216 0.65 1.50 2.66
N ALA A 217 1.44 2.24 3.43
CA ALA A 217 2.08 3.47 2.98
C ALA A 217 3.23 3.16 1.99
N GLY A 218 3.99 2.11 2.27
CA GLY A 218 5.14 1.69 1.48
C GLY A 218 4.85 0.85 0.25
N THR A 219 3.60 0.42 0.04
CA THR A 219 3.21 -0.47 -1.07
C THR A 219 1.91 -0.03 -1.71
N GLN A 220 1.73 -0.38 -2.97
CA GLN A 220 0.46 -0.16 -3.66
C GLN A 220 -0.53 -1.29 -3.35
N PRO A 221 -1.81 -0.99 -3.12
CA PRO A 221 -2.82 -2.03 -2.99
C PRO A 221 -2.91 -2.81 -4.31
N ARG A 222 -2.82 -4.13 -4.23
CA ARG A 222 -3.08 -4.99 -5.38
C ARG A 222 -4.59 -4.99 -5.59
N GLU A 223 -5.04 -4.39 -6.69
CA GLU A 223 -6.42 -4.55 -7.16
C GLU A 223 -6.64 -6.02 -7.53
N ASP A 224 -7.39 -6.74 -6.69
CA ASP A 224 -7.83 -8.13 -6.90
C ASP A 224 -8.67 -8.27 -8.14
#